data_AF-A0AAD6FJV4-F1
#
_entry.id   AF-A0AAD6FJV4-F1
#
_cell.length_a   1.000
_cell.length_b   1.000
_cell.length_c   1.000
_cell.angle_alpha   90.00
_cell.angle_beta   90.00
_cell.angle_gamma   90.00
#
_symmetry.space_group_name_H-M   'P 1'
#
loop_
_entity.id
_entity.type
_entity.pdbx_description
1 polymer ?
#
loop_
_entity_poly.entity_id
_entity_poly.type
_entity_poly.pdbx_seq_one_letter_code
_entity_poly.pdbx_strand_id
1 'polypeptide(L)'
;MLTEHVVQFTFTREAGQRPRSAVKVTLVTEPEQAIALMKALPSMFPSPTAPPKKLGSASEALFHVLEPSEDPNTFLQKRPITSPVILDSTNLLLAVGKIPLMTLPREMMHEAPLILMGCFYTFHLTYPKCVATLLSVIQTEVLKDSIHERDLTHSYKKAIAEWAEFTKK
;
A
#
# COMPACT_ATOMS: atom_id res chain seq x y z
N MET A 1 23.13 14.92 -12.08
CA MET A 1 22.34 14.39 -13.21
C MET A 1 21.22 13.57 -12.63
N LEU A 2 19.98 14.06 -12.72
CA LEU A 2 18.78 13.34 -12.29
C LEU A 2 18.44 12.35 -13.42
N THR A 3 18.63 11.06 -13.19
CA THR A 3 18.12 10.04 -14.11
C THR A 3 16.61 10.00 -14.01
N GLU A 4 15.93 10.39 -15.08
CA GLU A 4 14.50 10.13 -15.25
C GLU A 4 14.31 8.61 -15.36
N HIS A 5 13.58 8.03 -14.40
CA HIS A 5 13.24 6.62 -14.41
C HIS A 5 11.78 6.46 -14.83
N VAL A 6 11.56 5.85 -15.99
CA VAL A 6 10.25 5.62 -16.59
C VAL A 6 9.53 4.50 -15.85
N VAL A 7 8.35 4.78 -15.30
CA VAL A 7 7.44 3.78 -14.76
C VAL A 7 6.59 3.24 -15.92
N GLN A 8 6.79 1.98 -16.31
CA GLN A 8 6.13 1.38 -17.46
C GLN A 8 4.92 0.53 -17.03
N PHE A 9 3.71 0.95 -17.36
CA PHE A 9 2.47 0.18 -17.13
C PHE A 9 2.19 -0.69 -18.35
N THR A 10 2.15 -2.02 -18.20
CA THR A 10 1.87 -2.94 -19.32
C THR A 10 0.52 -3.61 -19.15
N PHE A 11 -0.41 -3.38 -20.09
CA PHE A 11 -1.71 -4.04 -20.14
C PHE A 11 -1.64 -5.23 -21.11
N THR A 12 -1.80 -6.46 -20.62
CA THR A 12 -1.91 -7.64 -21.49
C THR A 12 -3.33 -8.16 -21.49
N ARG A 13 -3.89 -8.35 -22.69
CA ARG A 13 -5.17 -9.01 -22.91
C ARG A 13 -4.87 -10.47 -23.23
N GLU A 14 -5.12 -11.37 -22.29
CA GLU A 14 -5.08 -12.81 -22.61
C GLU A 14 -6.26 -13.17 -23.53
N ALA A 15 -5.93 -13.81 -24.65
CA ALA A 15 -6.92 -14.23 -25.63
C ALA A 15 -7.63 -15.50 -25.15
N GLY A 16 -8.94 -15.41 -24.86
CA GLY A 16 -9.83 -16.59 -24.75
C GLY A 16 -10.64 -16.73 -23.47
N GLN A 17 -10.41 -15.93 -22.42
CA GLN A 17 -11.22 -15.98 -21.19
C GLN A 17 -12.26 -14.83 -21.14
N ARG A 18 -13.46 -15.10 -20.58
CA ARG A 18 -14.47 -14.08 -20.26
C ARG A 18 -13.85 -12.91 -19.48
N PRO A 19 -14.33 -11.66 -19.63
CA PRO A 19 -13.72 -10.49 -19.04
C PRO A 19 -13.85 -10.53 -17.51
N ARG A 20 -12.81 -11.06 -16.85
CA ARG A 20 -12.42 -10.63 -15.52
C ARG A 20 -11.13 -9.87 -15.75
N SER A 21 -11.15 -8.57 -15.48
CA SER A 21 -10.01 -7.67 -15.63
C SER A 21 -8.88 -8.13 -14.71
N ALA A 22 -8.05 -9.07 -15.17
CA ALA A 22 -6.81 -9.43 -14.50
C ALA A 22 -5.80 -8.33 -14.84
N VAL A 23 -5.68 -7.34 -13.96
CA VAL A 23 -4.67 -6.30 -14.06
C VAL A 23 -3.37 -6.87 -13.50
N LYS A 24 -2.46 -7.28 -14.38
CA LYS A 24 -1.08 -7.63 -13.98
C LYS A 24 -0.26 -6.35 -13.93
N VAL A 25 -0.14 -5.77 -12.73
CA VAL A 25 0.72 -4.60 -12.49
C VAL A 25 2.14 -5.10 -12.26
N THR A 26 3.04 -4.94 -13.23
CA THR A 26 4.47 -5.25 -13.05
C THR A 26 5.25 -3.94 -13.01
N LEU A 27 5.59 -3.49 -11.81
CA LEU A 27 6.56 -2.40 -11.60
C LEU A 27 7.95 -3.05 -11.53
N VAL A 28 8.76 -2.88 -12.58
CA VAL A 28 10.17 -3.28 -12.53
C VAL A 28 10.95 -2.12 -11.93
N THR A 29 11.07 -2.13 -10.61
CA THR A 29 11.89 -1.19 -9.85
C THR A 29 12.91 -1.97 -9.04
N GLU A 30 14.14 -1.44 -8.94
CA GLU A 30 15.14 -2.00 -8.03
C GLU A 30 14.55 -2.07 -6.61
N PRO A 31 14.91 -3.07 -5.78
CA PRO A 31 14.29 -3.28 -4.47
C PRO A 31 14.28 -2.02 -3.59
N GLU A 32 15.32 -1.19 -3.67
CA GLU A 32 15.47 0.06 -2.94
C GLU A 32 14.49 1.13 -3.42
N GLN A 33 14.22 1.21 -4.73
CA GLN A 33 13.24 2.13 -5.29
C GLN A 33 11.83 1.74 -4.88
N ALA A 34 11.53 0.45 -4.90
CA ALA A 34 10.23 -0.04 -4.46
C ALA A 34 10.02 0.20 -2.94
N ILE A 35 11.06 0.07 -2.12
CA ILE A 35 11.04 0.46 -0.69
C ILE A 35 10.77 1.96 -0.55
N ALA A 36 11.48 2.80 -1.32
CA ALA A 36 11.32 4.24 -1.28
C ALA A 36 9.89 4.65 -1.67
N LEU A 37 9.33 4.03 -2.71
CA LEU A 37 7.95 4.23 -3.13
C LEU A 37 6.96 3.85 -2.03
N MET A 38 7.10 2.65 -1.44
CA MET A 38 6.23 2.18 -0.36
C MET A 38 6.23 3.15 0.84
N LYS A 39 7.39 3.72 1.18
CA LYS A 39 7.50 4.73 2.23
C LYS A 39 6.90 6.08 1.84
N ALA A 40 6.96 6.47 0.56
CA ALA A 40 6.43 7.74 0.07
C ALA A 40 4.91 7.76 -0.10
N LEU A 41 4.28 6.62 -0.39
CA LEU A 41 2.85 6.51 -0.71
C LEU A 41 1.93 7.23 0.31
N PRO A 42 2.07 7.04 1.63
CA PRO A 42 1.20 7.74 2.59
C PRO A 42 1.35 9.26 2.58
N SER A 43 2.51 9.79 2.20
CA SER A 43 2.75 11.22 2.07
C SER A 43 2.21 11.79 0.76
N MET A 44 2.17 11.00 -0.32
CA MET A 44 1.53 11.38 -1.58
C MET A 44 0.01 11.48 -1.44
N PHE A 45 -0.58 10.70 -0.55
CA PHE A 45 -2.03 10.65 -0.32
C PHE A 45 -2.37 10.87 1.17
N PRO A 46 -2.13 12.08 1.69
CA PRO A 46 -2.21 12.35 3.11
C PRO A 46 -3.64 12.24 3.65
N SER A 47 -3.78 11.55 4.77
CA SER A 47 -5.00 11.55 5.58
C SER A 47 -5.01 12.71 6.56
N PRO A 48 -6.18 13.28 6.90
CA PRO A 48 -6.29 14.34 7.92
C PRO A 48 -6.05 13.81 9.35
N THR A 49 -6.04 12.48 9.54
CA THR A 49 -5.79 11.87 10.85
C THR A 49 -4.31 11.61 11.05
N ALA A 50 -3.73 12.21 12.09
CA ALA A 50 -2.34 11.94 12.47
C ALA A 50 -2.13 10.46 12.83
N PRO A 51 -0.95 9.88 12.56
CA PRO A 51 -0.60 8.54 13.03
C PRO A 51 -0.58 8.49 14.57
N PRO A 52 -0.81 7.31 15.18
CA PRO A 52 -0.63 7.12 16.62
C PRO A 52 0.75 7.62 17.09
N LYS A 53 0.83 8.28 18.25
CA LYS A 53 2.08 8.90 18.75
C LYS A 53 3.29 7.96 18.77
N LYS A 54 3.06 6.65 18.99
CA LYS A 54 4.11 5.61 19.04
C LYS A 54 4.58 5.13 17.66
N LEU A 55 3.95 5.58 16.58
CA LEU A 55 4.19 5.08 15.21
C LEU A 55 5.15 5.95 14.40
N GLY A 56 5.51 7.13 14.90
CA GLY A 56 6.37 8.09 14.19
C GLY A 56 5.67 8.76 13.00
N SER A 57 5.37 8.02 11.94
CA SER A 57 4.84 8.54 10.67
C SER A 57 3.71 7.69 10.07
N ALA A 58 3.03 8.24 9.06
CA ALA A 58 2.06 7.49 8.26
C ALA A 58 2.74 6.45 7.34
N SER A 59 3.98 6.71 6.90
CA SER A 59 4.81 5.72 6.21
C SER A 59 4.95 4.46 7.03
N GLU A 60 5.39 4.62 8.29
CA GLU A 60 5.54 3.50 9.20
C GLU A 60 4.21 2.75 9.33
N ALA A 61 3.09 3.46 9.45
CA ALA A 61 1.76 2.85 9.56
C ALA A 61 1.44 1.81 8.48
N LEU A 62 1.93 2.04 7.26
CA LEU A 62 1.75 1.16 6.10
C LEU A 62 2.91 0.16 5.92
N PHE A 63 4.16 0.62 6.01
CA PHE A 63 5.33 -0.15 5.61
C PHE A 63 6.50 0.05 6.56
N HIS A 64 7.12 -1.05 6.97
CA HIS A 64 8.31 -1.05 7.83
C HIS A 64 9.37 -2.00 7.30
N VAL A 65 10.64 -1.61 7.39
CA VAL A 65 11.79 -2.47 7.07
C VAL A 65 12.49 -2.78 8.38
N LEU A 66 12.55 -4.05 8.77
CA LEU A 66 13.17 -4.46 10.02
C LEU A 66 14.66 -4.18 10.01
N GLU A 67 15.19 -3.71 11.13
CA GLU A 67 16.62 -3.70 11.37
C GLU A 67 17.14 -5.14 11.51
N PRO A 68 18.42 -5.42 11.19
CA PRO A 68 18.98 -6.77 11.27
C PRO A 68 18.89 -7.44 12.66
N SER A 69 18.72 -6.64 13.71
CA SER A 69 18.59 -7.08 15.11
C SER A 69 17.14 -7.31 15.54
N GLU A 70 16.15 -6.98 14.71
CA GLU A 70 14.74 -7.06 15.05
C GLU A 70 14.13 -8.40 14.64
N ASP A 71 13.39 -9.01 15.56
CA ASP A 71 12.53 -10.15 15.28
C ASP A 71 11.13 -9.67 14.83
N PRO A 72 10.59 -10.15 13.69
CA PRO A 72 9.30 -9.71 13.16
C PRO A 72 8.15 -9.86 14.15
N ASN A 73 8.10 -10.96 14.90
CA ASN A 73 7.01 -11.22 15.84
C ASN A 73 7.07 -10.28 17.05
N THR A 74 8.26 -10.11 17.59
CA THR A 74 8.55 -9.20 18.70
C THR A 74 8.26 -7.76 18.31
N PHE A 75 8.62 -7.36 17.08
CA PHE A 75 8.28 -6.06 16.51
C PHE A 75 6.75 -5.86 16.48
N LEU A 76 6.00 -6.81 15.93
CA LEU A 76 4.54 -6.75 15.84
C LEU A 76 3.86 -6.61 17.20
N GLN A 77 4.33 -7.32 18.23
CA GLN A 77 3.71 -7.27 19.56
C GLN A 77 3.80 -5.90 20.25
N LYS A 78 4.84 -5.13 19.92
CA LYS A 78 5.08 -3.78 20.48
C LYS A 78 4.24 -2.70 19.79
N ARG A 79 3.63 -3.00 18.65
CA ARG A 79 2.93 -2.01 17.82
C ARG A 79 1.55 -1.61 18.38
N PRO A 80 1.17 -0.33 18.29
CA PRO A 80 -0.08 0.20 18.86
C PRO A 80 -1.35 -0.06 18.02
N ILE A 81 -1.36 -1.08 17.14
CA ILE A 81 -2.46 -1.45 16.23
C ILE A 81 -2.56 -0.51 15.01
N THR A 82 -1.90 -0.94 13.94
CA THR A 82 -2.02 -0.46 12.56
C THR A 82 -1.59 -1.62 11.66
N SER A 83 -1.82 -1.54 10.35
CA SER A 83 -1.60 -2.67 9.45
C SER A 83 -0.31 -2.49 8.65
N PRO A 84 0.81 -3.10 9.08
CA PRO A 84 2.04 -3.01 8.33
C PRO A 84 2.12 -4.11 7.27
N VAL A 85 2.69 -3.75 6.13
CA VAL A 85 3.55 -4.62 5.35
C VAL A 85 4.95 -4.49 5.96
N ILE A 86 5.50 -5.59 6.46
CA ILE A 86 6.84 -5.63 7.04
C ILE A 86 7.78 -6.29 6.03
N LEU A 87 8.93 -5.69 5.78
CA LEU A 87 10.02 -6.30 5.03
C LEU A 87 11.09 -6.78 6.01
N ASP A 88 11.37 -8.08 6.02
CA ASP A 88 12.56 -8.64 6.66
C ASP A 88 13.72 -8.78 5.64
N SER A 89 14.80 -9.49 6.00
CA SER A 89 15.96 -9.66 5.12
C SER A 89 15.69 -10.45 3.84
N THR A 90 14.59 -11.22 3.79
CA THR A 90 14.31 -12.23 2.76
C THR A 90 12.86 -12.24 2.27
N ASN A 91 11.91 -11.82 3.10
CA ASN A 91 10.48 -11.97 2.88
C ASN A 91 9.72 -10.71 3.31
N LEU A 92 8.49 -10.64 2.84
CA LEU A 92 7.49 -9.70 3.29
C LEU A 92 6.52 -10.40 4.24
N LEU A 93 6.28 -9.82 5.40
CA LEU A 93 5.26 -10.24 6.34
C LEU A 93 4.12 -9.24 6.33
N LEU A 94 2.94 -9.66 5.87
CA LEU A 94 1.74 -8.85 5.94
C LEU A 94 1.06 -9.10 7.28
N ALA A 95 0.76 -8.03 8.00
CA ALA A 95 0.10 -8.11 9.28
C ALA A 95 -1.03 -7.07 9.42
N VAL A 96 -2.03 -7.42 10.22
CA VAL A 96 -3.03 -6.46 10.70
C VAL A 96 -2.95 -6.41 12.22
N GLY A 97 -2.57 -5.24 12.74
CA GLY A 97 -2.35 -5.07 14.17
C GLY A 97 -1.16 -5.89 14.64
N LYS A 98 -1.43 -6.91 15.46
CA LYS A 98 -0.43 -7.82 16.04
C LYS A 98 -0.44 -9.22 15.41
N ILE A 99 -1.31 -9.43 14.43
CA ILE A 99 -1.55 -10.75 13.84
C ILE A 99 -0.84 -10.79 12.48
N PRO A 100 0.19 -11.65 12.31
CA PRO A 100 0.70 -11.95 10.99
C PRO A 100 -0.36 -12.71 10.20
N LEU A 101 -0.65 -12.26 8.98
CA LEU A 101 -1.63 -12.88 8.09
C LEU A 101 -0.96 -13.83 7.10
N MET A 102 0.15 -13.39 6.51
CA MET A 102 0.86 -14.16 5.49
C MET A 102 2.29 -13.69 5.32
N THR A 103 3.14 -14.62 4.88
CA THR A 103 4.49 -14.35 4.42
C THR A 103 4.51 -14.47 2.90
N LEU A 104 5.08 -13.46 2.23
CA LEU A 104 5.23 -13.41 0.78
C LEU A 104 6.72 -13.31 0.42
N PRO A 105 7.11 -13.82 -0.76
CA PRO A 105 8.43 -13.55 -1.33
C PRO A 105 8.67 -12.05 -1.50
N ARG A 106 9.90 -11.58 -1.31
CA ARG A 106 10.27 -10.16 -1.42
C ARG A 106 9.92 -9.56 -2.77
N GLU A 107 9.91 -10.36 -3.83
CA GLU A 107 9.60 -9.97 -5.20
C GLU A 107 8.15 -9.46 -5.33
N MET A 108 7.25 -9.90 -4.45
CA MET A 108 5.84 -9.50 -4.44
C MET A 108 5.58 -8.17 -3.71
N MET A 109 6.62 -7.39 -3.40
CA MET A 109 6.47 -6.14 -2.63
C MET A 109 5.52 -5.13 -3.27
N HIS A 110 5.50 -5.06 -4.60
CA HIS A 110 4.61 -4.19 -5.34
C HIS A 110 3.13 -4.64 -5.26
N GLU A 111 2.88 -5.93 -5.03
CA GLU A 111 1.54 -6.48 -4.84
C GLU A 111 1.06 -6.39 -3.39
N ALA A 112 1.99 -6.23 -2.43
CA ALA A 112 1.68 -6.23 -1.00
C ALA A 112 0.58 -5.22 -0.59
N PRO A 113 0.51 -3.98 -1.12
CA PRO A 113 -0.61 -3.07 -0.84
C PRO A 113 -1.97 -3.61 -1.32
N LEU A 114 -2.01 -4.27 -2.48
CA LEU A 114 -3.24 -4.83 -3.06
C LEU A 114 -3.70 -6.06 -2.26
N ILE A 115 -2.75 -6.89 -1.85
CA ILE A 115 -3.03 -8.06 -1.00
C ILE A 115 -3.51 -7.60 0.38
N LEU A 116 -2.88 -6.58 0.95
CA LEU A 116 -3.31 -5.97 2.22
C LEU A 116 -4.74 -5.44 2.11
N MET A 117 -5.04 -4.72 1.04
CA MET A 117 -6.39 -4.28 0.68
C MET A 117 -7.38 -5.46 0.64
N GLY A 118 -7.03 -6.55 -0.05
CA GLY A 118 -7.84 -7.77 -0.10
C GLY A 118 -8.11 -8.38 1.28
N CYS A 119 -7.13 -8.35 2.19
CA CYS A 119 -7.30 -8.79 3.57
C CYS A 119 -8.33 -7.91 4.32
N PHE A 120 -8.26 -6.59 4.16
CA PHE A 120 -9.23 -5.69 4.79
C PHE A 120 -10.67 -5.98 4.35
N TYR A 121 -10.88 -6.26 3.07
CA TYR A 121 -12.19 -6.65 2.56
C TYR A 121 -12.64 -8.02 3.08
N THR A 122 -11.80 -9.03 2.90
CA THR A 122 -12.13 -10.42 3.21
C THR A 122 -12.45 -10.62 4.69
N PHE A 123 -11.74 -9.90 5.56
CA PHE A 123 -11.92 -9.98 7.00
C PHE A 123 -12.77 -8.85 7.60
N HIS A 124 -13.42 -8.03 6.76
CA HIS A 124 -14.25 -6.89 7.19
C HIS A 124 -13.57 -5.94 8.19
N LEU A 125 -12.28 -5.68 7.98
CA LEU A 125 -11.47 -4.86 8.87
C LEU A 125 -11.64 -3.37 8.54
N THR A 126 -11.42 -2.51 9.54
CA THR A 126 -11.49 -1.06 9.36
C THR A 126 -10.12 -0.50 8.99
N TYR A 127 -10.04 0.33 7.95
CA TYR A 127 -8.78 0.97 7.56
C TYR A 127 -8.17 1.81 8.69
N PRO A 128 -6.84 1.77 8.86
CA PRO A 128 -6.18 2.67 9.79
C PRO A 128 -6.34 4.10 9.30
N LYS A 129 -6.95 4.97 10.12
CA LYS A 129 -7.36 6.32 9.71
C LYS A 129 -6.22 7.13 9.11
N CYS A 130 -4.99 7.01 9.60
CA CYS A 130 -3.83 7.76 9.11
C CYS A 130 -3.34 7.37 7.70
N VAL A 131 -3.80 6.24 7.16
CA VAL A 131 -3.50 5.79 5.78
C VAL A 131 -4.76 5.53 4.97
N ALA A 132 -5.95 5.86 5.50
CA ALA A 132 -7.22 5.57 4.87
C ALA A 132 -7.35 6.21 3.47
N THR A 133 -6.89 7.45 3.30
CA THR A 133 -6.92 8.14 2.00
C THR A 133 -6.14 7.40 0.93
N LEU A 134 -4.92 6.93 1.25
CA LEU A 134 -4.13 6.08 0.35
C LEU A 134 -4.88 4.80 -0.03
N LEU A 135 -5.42 4.09 0.97
CA LEU A 135 -6.13 2.83 0.73
C LEU A 135 -7.38 3.05 -0.15
N SER A 136 -8.13 4.13 0.07
CA SER A 136 -9.26 4.52 -0.78
C SER A 136 -8.82 4.86 -2.21
N VAL A 137 -7.68 5.51 -2.42
CA VAL A 137 -7.16 5.78 -3.77
C VAL A 137 -6.75 4.47 -4.46
N ILE A 138 -6.11 3.54 -3.76
CA ILE A 138 -5.76 2.22 -4.32
C ILE A 138 -7.05 1.48 -4.72
N GLN A 139 -8.07 1.49 -3.87
CA GLN A 139 -9.38 0.91 -4.15
C GLN A 139 -10.00 1.44 -5.45
N THR A 140 -10.07 2.76 -5.60
CA THR A 140 -10.83 3.36 -6.70
C THR A 140 -10.01 3.49 -7.97
N GLU A 141 -8.73 3.86 -7.86
CA GLU A 141 -7.92 4.18 -9.03
C GLU A 141 -7.12 3.00 -9.54
N VAL A 142 -6.72 2.07 -8.67
CA VAL A 142 -5.95 0.89 -9.08
C VAL A 142 -6.89 -0.30 -9.29
N LEU A 143 -7.73 -0.62 -8.30
CA LEU A 143 -8.66 -1.76 -8.40
C LEU A 143 -9.93 -1.45 -9.20
N LYS A 144 -10.21 -0.16 -9.46
CA LYS A 144 -11.45 0.29 -10.13
C LYS A 144 -12.72 -0.17 -9.41
N ASP A 145 -12.63 -0.32 -8.09
CA ASP A 145 -13.77 -0.65 -7.24
C ASP A 145 -14.57 0.62 -6.88
N SER A 146 -15.84 0.42 -6.57
CA SER A 146 -16.71 1.46 -6.05
C SER A 146 -16.25 1.95 -4.68
N ILE A 147 -16.33 3.25 -4.44
CA ILE A 147 -16.08 3.84 -3.13
C ILE A 147 -17.37 3.98 -2.35
N HIS A 148 -17.35 3.59 -1.08
CA HIS A 148 -18.47 3.79 -0.19
C HIS A 148 -18.61 5.28 0.17
N GLU A 149 -19.84 5.76 0.35
CA GLU A 149 -20.12 7.16 0.75
C GLU A 149 -19.32 7.64 1.97
N ARG A 150 -19.07 6.76 2.95
CA ARG A 150 -18.29 7.07 4.15
C ARG A 150 -16.82 7.41 3.87
N ASP A 151 -16.30 6.90 2.75
CA ASP A 151 -14.91 7.05 2.33
C ASP A 151 -14.73 8.20 1.30
N LEU A 152 -15.84 8.79 0.80
CA LEU A 152 -15.88 10.02 -0.03
C LEU A 152 -15.55 11.30 0.76
N THR A 153 -14.47 11.25 1.53
CA THR A 153 -13.99 12.35 2.36
C THR A 153 -13.47 13.52 1.51
N HIS A 154 -13.39 14.71 2.10
CA HIS A 154 -12.78 15.87 1.44
C HIS A 154 -11.32 15.59 1.03
N SER A 155 -10.55 14.91 1.90
CA SER A 155 -9.17 14.51 1.62
C SER A 155 -9.06 13.54 0.45
N TYR A 156 -9.97 12.57 0.34
CA TYR A 156 -10.05 11.69 -0.83
C TYR A 156 -10.32 12.49 -2.11
N LYS A 157 -11.35 13.35 -2.11
CA LYS A 157 -11.72 14.16 -3.30
C LYS A 157 -10.56 15.04 -3.76
N LYS A 158 -9.85 15.65 -2.81
CA LYS A 158 -8.65 16.46 -3.07
C LYS A 158 -7.54 15.61 -3.68
N ALA A 159 -7.23 14.45 -3.09
CA ALA A 159 -6.21 13.54 -3.59
C ALA A 159 -6.47 13.08 -5.03
N ILE A 160 -7.72 12.76 -5.37
CA ILE A 160 -8.10 12.39 -6.75
C ILE A 160 -7.94 13.56 -7.71
N ALA A 161 -8.32 14.77 -7.31
CA ALA A 161 -8.15 15.96 -8.16
C ALA A 161 -6.67 16.25 -8.45
N GLU A 162 -5.82 16.20 -7.42
CA GLU A 162 -4.37 16.39 -7.54
C GLU A 162 -3.72 15.28 -8.40
N TRP A 163 -4.14 14.03 -8.20
CA TRP A 163 -3.67 12.90 -9.02
C TRP A 163 -4.08 13.02 -10.49
N ALA A 164 -5.32 13.45 -10.76
CA ALA A 164 -5.81 13.69 -12.11
C ALA A 164 -5.09 14.87 -12.79
N GLU A 165 -4.59 15.84 -12.03
CA GLU A 165 -3.75 16.92 -12.58
C GLU A 165 -2.33 16.42 -12.88
N PHE A 166 -1.74 15.65 -11.97
CA PHE A 166 -0.41 15.06 -12.14
C PHE A 166 -0.32 14.16 -13.38
N THR A 167 -1.33 13.31 -13.60
CA THR A 167 -1.36 12.35 -14.72
C THR A 167 -1.67 12.97 -16.09
N LYS A 168 -2.09 14.24 -16.14
CA LYS A 168 -2.30 14.99 -17.39
C LYS A 168 -1.02 15.64 -17.94
N LYS A 169 0.03 15.71 -17.12
CA LYS A 169 1.36 16.20 -17.52
C LYS A 169 2.21 15.04 -18.04
#